data_AF-A0A8H7PKF9-F1
#
_entry.id   AF-A0A8H7PKF9-F1
#
_cell.length_a   1.000
_cell.length_b   1.000
_cell.length_c   1.000
_cell.angle_alpha   90.00
_cell.angle_beta   90.00
_cell.angle_gamma   90.00
#
_symmetry.space_group_name_H-M   'P 1'
#
loop_
_entity.id
_entity.type
_entity.pdbx_description
1 polymer ?
#
loop_
_entity_poly.entity_id
_entity_poly.type
_entity_poly.pdbx_seq_one_letter_code
_entity_poly.pdbx_strand_id
1 'polypeptide(L)'
;MLQIPLQLDTTLNQFDLLSNLPLGDGRRFSMLLCNPIDNTYRVINAKKSNSTMTCVDASGLAVPLPASSINDRYPFDGNKFHYIKMHALEMVGYDYVMILDRGGPAGFIVAEFYDELASRKVVTESMADIILHGVSFSTTSQSMLSSVQVPAMDSAMLAYHLRISRPNCKSSENLFAPFLRQSISTMFESKFYVNLAGDTNDVTDLTFHGQAAFTTNPASRDGNDHRGLMLQFWMDPTCPEPLQVKLDVDWYGSMGRLAFRNGVVLGAFPFVIVTLVLMSQIHCYNKTGTFPHFGQGIAYCLRKVFPLFIALVGACSIYQTITPSTTYTISEILQLGPETSNRVPERIAKVTFDWDDVILGSHNPFFWWVPAMFFVISIGTVIAVWAILVLLLRGAGGVASQVQSRKGHAAKSEPNMARLHRRLITTLVLFLLVATCIPYQFAFVVAFLVHIVTCSRAMIKASKATDPIRQQKYWSRYHYLQSVLILLFTLLPLNVPVLMVWIRNLSVHWFVPFSSDHSVLAVAPFMIYVEMMTGSRMLPRSQD
;
A
#
# COMPACT_ATOMS: atom_id res chain seq x y z
N MET A 1 -30.67 4.32 39.27
CA MET A 1 -29.60 3.65 40.04
C MET A 1 -29.56 2.22 39.55
N LEU A 2 -28.40 1.78 39.06
CA LEU A 2 -28.17 0.43 38.56
C LEU A 2 -27.29 -0.28 39.59
N GLN A 3 -27.67 -1.48 40.00
CA GLN A 3 -26.87 -2.29 40.90
C GLN A 3 -25.68 -2.88 40.13
N ILE A 4 -24.48 -2.78 40.70
CA ILE A 4 -23.29 -3.36 40.09
C ILE A 4 -23.34 -4.87 40.31
N PRO A 5 -23.22 -5.69 39.23
CA PRO A 5 -23.21 -7.13 39.37
C PRO A 5 -22.07 -7.59 40.30
N LEU A 6 -22.42 -8.26 41.41
CA LEU A 6 -21.47 -8.83 42.35
C LEU A 6 -20.77 -10.04 41.71
N GLN A 7 -19.46 -10.10 41.90
CA GLN A 7 -18.49 -10.81 41.06
C GLN A 7 -18.46 -12.35 41.19
N LEU A 8 -19.55 -13.00 41.62
CA LEU A 8 -19.55 -14.47 41.80
C LEU A 8 -20.44 -15.26 40.84
N ASP A 9 -21.42 -14.66 40.15
CA ASP A 9 -22.38 -15.46 39.37
C ASP A 9 -23.04 -14.74 38.17
N THR A 10 -22.49 -13.59 37.75
CA THR A 10 -23.10 -12.77 36.69
C THR A 10 -22.22 -12.77 35.44
N THR A 11 -22.84 -13.06 34.29
CA THR A 11 -22.17 -13.04 32.97
C THR A 11 -21.86 -11.62 32.48
N LEU A 12 -22.33 -10.59 33.19
CA LEU A 12 -22.17 -9.18 32.84
C LEU A 12 -20.82 -8.65 33.33
N ASN A 13 -19.91 -8.38 32.40
CA ASN A 13 -18.52 -8.00 32.70
C ASN A 13 -18.16 -6.57 32.28
N GLN A 14 -19.01 -5.89 31.50
CA GLN A 14 -18.79 -4.53 31.02
C GLN A 14 -19.98 -3.63 31.34
N PHE A 15 -19.69 -2.35 31.55
CA PHE A 15 -20.68 -1.28 31.68
C PHE A 15 -20.43 -0.21 30.63
N ASP A 16 -21.50 0.12 29.91
CA ASP A 16 -21.50 1.15 28.88
C ASP A 16 -22.52 2.24 29.19
N LEU A 17 -22.14 3.48 28.95
CA LEU A 17 -23.03 4.64 29.04
C LEU A 17 -22.81 5.56 27.83
N LEU A 18 -23.89 5.92 27.14
CA LEU A 18 -23.89 6.82 26.00
C LEU A 18 -24.89 7.95 26.21
N SER A 19 -24.48 9.20 25.99
CA SER A 19 -25.36 10.36 26.02
C SER A 19 -25.06 11.33 24.87
N ASN A 20 -26.08 12.05 24.40
CA ASN A 20 -25.90 13.15 23.46
C ASN A 20 -25.53 14.49 24.12
N LEU A 21 -25.56 14.56 25.46
CA LEU A 21 -25.21 15.74 26.22
C LEU A 21 -23.92 15.52 27.01
N PRO A 22 -23.13 16.58 27.27
CA PRO A 22 -21.91 16.47 28.06
C PRO A 22 -22.21 16.03 29.49
N LEU A 23 -21.43 15.06 29.95
CA LEU A 23 -21.45 14.54 31.31
C LEU A 23 -20.56 15.41 32.22
N GLY A 24 -20.98 15.65 33.45
CA GLY A 24 -20.14 16.31 34.45
C GLY A 24 -20.90 17.06 35.53
N ASP A 25 -20.14 17.50 36.53
CA ASP A 25 -20.70 18.29 37.62
C ASP A 25 -21.21 19.65 37.14
N GLY A 26 -22.48 19.94 37.45
CA GLY A 26 -23.18 21.14 36.97
C GLY A 26 -23.82 20.99 35.59
N ARG A 27 -23.66 19.83 34.93
CA ARG A 27 -24.38 19.48 33.69
C ARG A 27 -25.70 18.77 34.01
N ARG A 28 -26.51 18.52 32.97
CA ARG A 28 -27.78 17.82 33.11
C ARG A 28 -27.58 16.40 33.66
N PHE A 29 -26.61 15.67 33.09
CA PHE A 29 -26.31 14.29 33.47
C PHE A 29 -24.93 14.21 34.15
N SER A 30 -24.87 13.49 35.28
CA SER A 30 -23.61 13.10 35.92
C SER A 30 -23.67 11.63 36.34
N MET A 31 -22.59 10.88 36.09
CA MET A 31 -22.43 9.49 36.49
C MET A 31 -21.64 9.42 37.80
N LEU A 32 -22.24 8.81 38.81
CA LEU A 32 -21.67 8.65 40.13
C LEU A 32 -21.54 7.16 40.48
N LEU A 33 -20.41 6.78 41.06
CA LEU A 33 -20.21 5.45 41.66
C LEU A 33 -20.45 5.56 43.16
N CYS A 34 -21.40 4.81 43.69
CA CYS A 34 -21.93 5.01 45.04
C CYS A 34 -21.87 3.74 45.89
N ASN A 35 -21.57 3.93 47.17
CA ASN A 35 -21.72 2.93 48.22
C ASN A 35 -22.76 3.33 49.26
N PRO A 36 -23.52 2.39 49.80
CA PRO A 36 -24.31 2.62 50.99
C PRO A 36 -23.37 2.93 52.16
N ILE A 37 -23.64 4.02 52.90
CA ILE A 37 -22.95 4.27 54.16
C ILE A 37 -23.53 3.30 55.19
N ASP A 38 -22.72 2.35 55.63
CA ASP A 38 -23.11 1.42 56.68
C ASP A 38 -23.17 2.18 58.01
N ASN A 39 -24.35 2.66 58.38
CA ASN A 39 -24.60 3.34 59.65
C ASN A 39 -24.62 2.32 60.80
N THR A 40 -23.48 1.68 61.08
CA THR A 40 -23.30 0.85 62.29
C THR A 40 -23.24 1.67 63.58
N TYR A 41 -23.34 3.01 63.50
CA TYR A 41 -23.47 3.90 64.66
C TYR A 41 -24.54 4.98 64.48
N ARG A 42 -25.80 4.60 64.28
CA ARG A 42 -26.93 5.49 64.65
C ARG A 42 -27.91 4.78 65.58
N VAL A 43 -27.65 5.01 66.86
CA VAL A 43 -28.57 4.90 67.98
C VAL A 43 -29.92 5.55 67.63
N ILE A 44 -30.96 4.71 67.69
CA ILE A 44 -32.33 4.96 68.16
C ILE A 44 -32.98 6.29 67.71
N ASN A 45 -34.05 6.14 66.91
CA ASN A 45 -35.10 7.11 66.53
C ASN A 45 -34.85 8.03 65.33
N ALA A 46 -35.30 7.60 64.15
CA ALA A 46 -36.02 8.48 63.20
C ALA A 46 -36.78 7.67 62.13
N LYS A 47 -38.09 7.91 62.02
CA LYS A 47 -38.91 7.57 60.85
C LYS A 47 -38.36 8.31 59.62
N LYS A 48 -38.39 7.64 58.45
CA LYS A 48 -37.73 7.95 57.15
C LYS A 48 -36.23 7.67 57.13
N SER A 49 -35.88 6.44 56.73
CA SER A 49 -34.53 6.07 56.31
C SER A 49 -34.16 6.82 55.03
N ASN A 50 -33.48 7.95 55.17
CA ASN A 50 -32.65 8.48 54.08
C ASN A 50 -31.35 7.69 54.13
N SER A 51 -31.20 6.69 53.27
CA SER A 51 -29.92 6.01 53.06
C SER A 51 -28.92 7.02 52.52
N THR A 52 -28.02 7.48 53.39
CA THR A 52 -26.89 8.31 52.99
C THR A 52 -25.93 7.43 52.21
N MET A 53 -25.54 7.84 51.00
CA MET A 53 -24.58 7.14 50.15
C MET A 53 -23.35 8.02 49.94
N THR A 54 -22.17 7.41 49.97
CA THR A 54 -20.92 8.06 49.54
C THR A 54 -20.75 7.81 48.06
N CYS A 55 -20.63 8.87 47.28
CA CYS A 55 -20.54 8.79 45.82
C CYS A 55 -19.29 9.51 45.30
N VAL A 56 -18.67 8.95 44.27
CA VAL A 56 -17.54 9.54 43.54
C VAL A 56 -17.99 9.83 42.11
N ASP A 57 -17.64 11.01 41.60
CA ASP A 57 -17.97 11.39 40.22
C ASP A 57 -17.05 10.67 39.21
N ALA A 58 -17.67 9.92 38.30
CA ALA A 58 -17.03 9.20 37.20
C ALA A 58 -17.26 9.87 35.85
N SER A 59 -17.95 11.02 35.81
CA SER A 59 -18.30 11.73 34.57
C SER A 59 -17.07 12.18 33.76
N GLY A 60 -15.92 12.38 34.42
CA GLY A 60 -14.67 12.76 33.78
C GLY A 60 -14.05 11.68 32.87
N LEU A 61 -14.53 10.43 32.94
CA LEU A 61 -14.06 9.33 32.09
C LEU A 61 -14.73 9.32 30.70
N ALA A 62 -15.66 10.23 30.43
CA ALA A 62 -16.39 10.28 29.18
C ALA A 62 -15.50 10.64 27.98
N VAL A 63 -15.47 9.75 26.99
CA VAL A 63 -14.79 9.95 25.72
C VAL A 63 -15.77 10.50 24.68
N PRO A 64 -15.41 11.53 23.90
CA PRO A 64 -16.26 12.02 22.83
C PRO A 64 -16.27 11.04 21.64
N LEU A 65 -17.46 10.68 21.18
CA LEU A 65 -17.72 9.98 19.93
C LEU A 65 -18.40 10.92 18.93
N PRO A 66 -18.28 10.69 17.62
CA PRO A 66 -19.06 11.46 16.65
C PRO A 66 -20.56 11.19 16.85
N ALA A 67 -21.37 12.25 16.83
CA ALA A 67 -22.82 12.08 16.90
C ALA A 67 -23.34 11.41 15.63
N SER A 68 -24.38 10.59 15.80
CA SER A 68 -25.04 9.87 14.74
C SER A 68 -26.55 10.04 14.87
N SER A 69 -27.06 11.13 14.30
CA SER A 69 -28.48 11.36 14.11
C SER A 69 -28.85 11.23 12.63
N ILE A 70 -30.15 11.23 12.33
CA ILE A 70 -30.66 11.16 10.95
C ILE A 70 -30.14 12.32 10.05
N ASN A 71 -29.72 13.43 10.67
CA ASN A 71 -29.24 14.62 9.98
C ASN A 71 -27.71 14.66 9.83
N ASP A 72 -26.98 13.85 10.60
CA ASP A 72 -25.52 13.82 10.52
C ASP A 72 -25.13 12.97 9.31
N ARG A 73 -24.30 13.52 8.42
CA ARG A 73 -23.84 12.81 7.22
C ARG A 73 -22.38 12.40 7.34
N TYR A 74 -21.58 13.19 8.06
CA TYR A 74 -20.17 12.96 8.22
C TYR A 74 -19.75 12.97 9.70
N PRO A 75 -18.77 12.12 10.10
CA PRO A 75 -18.30 12.07 11.48
C PRO A 75 -17.62 13.36 11.95
N PHE A 76 -17.30 14.28 11.02
CA PHE A 76 -16.62 15.55 11.29
C PHE A 76 -17.56 16.76 11.32
N ASP A 77 -18.89 16.56 11.28
CA ASP A 77 -19.91 17.64 11.32
C ASP A 77 -19.93 18.42 12.65
N GLY A 78 -19.16 17.98 13.66
CA GLY A 78 -18.88 18.72 14.89
C GLY A 78 -19.75 18.35 16.09
N ASN A 79 -20.91 17.72 15.85
CA ASN A 79 -21.76 17.14 16.88
C ASN A 79 -21.09 15.91 17.52
N LYS A 80 -21.25 15.75 18.85
CA LYS A 80 -20.57 14.70 19.61
C LYS A 80 -21.52 14.00 20.57
N PHE A 81 -21.32 12.69 20.72
CA PHE A 81 -21.83 11.91 21.83
C PHE A 81 -20.74 11.75 22.89
N HIS A 82 -21.15 11.45 24.11
CA HIS A 82 -20.27 11.19 25.25
C HIS A 82 -20.47 9.75 25.69
N TYR A 83 -19.39 8.98 25.64
CA TYR A 83 -19.40 7.54 25.88
C TYR A 83 -18.43 7.16 27.01
N ILE A 84 -18.89 6.33 27.93
CA ILE A 84 -18.10 5.73 29.00
C ILE A 84 -18.16 4.22 28.82
N LYS A 85 -17.00 3.57 28.82
CA LYS A 85 -16.85 2.12 28.89
C LYS A 85 -16.00 1.79 30.12
N MET A 86 -16.49 0.92 30.99
CA MET A 86 -15.79 0.49 32.19
C MET A 86 -15.92 -1.01 32.40
N HIS A 87 -14.82 -1.67 32.75
CA HIS A 87 -14.87 -3.09 33.09
C HIS A 87 -15.46 -3.26 34.51
N ALA A 88 -16.25 -4.30 34.75
CA ALA A 88 -16.85 -4.54 36.08
C ALA A 88 -15.81 -4.60 37.20
N LEU A 89 -14.62 -5.16 36.90
CA LEU A 89 -13.43 -5.17 37.78
C LEU A 89 -12.97 -3.77 38.23
N GLU A 90 -13.12 -2.74 37.41
CA GLU A 90 -12.68 -1.38 37.73
C GLU A 90 -13.66 -0.68 38.68
N MET A 91 -14.89 -1.19 38.78
CA MET A 91 -15.93 -0.70 39.68
C MET A 91 -16.00 -1.48 40.99
N VAL A 92 -15.06 -2.42 41.22
CA VAL A 92 -14.98 -3.19 42.46
C VAL A 92 -14.78 -2.24 43.64
N GLY A 93 -15.63 -2.40 44.65
CA GLY A 93 -15.68 -1.50 45.79
C GLY A 93 -16.73 -0.41 45.68
N TYR A 94 -17.56 -0.40 44.61
CA TYR A 94 -18.81 0.33 44.54
C TYR A 94 -20.00 -0.64 44.37
N ASP A 95 -21.12 -0.38 45.04
CA ASP A 95 -22.32 -1.23 44.94
C ASP A 95 -23.31 -0.77 43.86
N TYR A 96 -23.33 0.53 43.56
CA TYR A 96 -24.30 1.13 42.64
C TYR A 96 -23.68 2.13 41.67
N VAL A 97 -24.13 2.09 40.41
CA VAL A 97 -23.97 3.19 39.45
C VAL A 97 -25.22 4.07 39.53
N MET A 98 -25.03 5.34 39.88
CA MET A 98 -26.09 6.34 39.95
C MET A 98 -25.91 7.37 38.84
N ILE A 99 -26.93 7.51 38.00
CA ILE A 99 -27.05 8.59 37.03
C ILE A 99 -27.96 9.64 37.66
N LEU A 100 -27.45 10.88 37.79
CA LEU A 100 -28.21 12.02 38.26
C LEU A 100 -28.69 12.84 37.05
N ASP A 101 -30.00 12.99 36.89
CA ASP A 101 -30.61 13.96 35.95
C ASP A 101 -31.06 15.19 36.72
N ARG A 102 -30.43 16.34 36.44
CA ARG A 102 -30.75 17.64 37.07
C ARG A 102 -31.84 18.42 36.32
N GLY A 103 -32.42 17.84 35.25
CA GLY A 103 -33.35 18.49 34.34
C GLY A 103 -32.63 19.42 33.35
N GLY A 104 -33.22 19.63 32.16
CA GLY A 104 -32.60 20.46 31.13
C GLY A 104 -33.15 20.25 29.71
N PRO A 105 -32.41 20.70 28.67
CA PRO A 105 -32.84 20.57 27.27
C PRO A 105 -32.96 19.11 26.84
N ALA A 106 -33.83 18.83 25.87
CA ALA A 106 -34.09 17.46 25.38
C ALA A 106 -32.80 16.72 25.01
N GLY A 107 -32.69 15.47 25.48
CA GLY A 107 -31.52 14.63 25.29
C GLY A 107 -31.77 13.22 25.82
N PHE A 108 -30.91 12.29 25.45
CA PHE A 108 -30.99 10.90 25.84
C PHE A 108 -29.77 10.46 26.63
N ILE A 109 -29.98 9.43 27.44
CA ILE A 109 -28.92 8.67 28.08
C ILE A 109 -29.31 7.20 28.03
N VAL A 110 -28.38 6.37 27.58
CA VAL A 110 -28.49 4.93 27.54
C VAL A 110 -27.37 4.38 28.40
N ALA A 111 -27.70 3.51 29.35
CA ALA A 111 -26.72 2.86 30.20
C ALA A 111 -27.11 1.40 30.37
N GLU A 112 -26.15 0.50 30.14
CA GLU A 112 -26.38 -0.94 30.20
C GLU A 112 -25.15 -1.68 30.76
N PHE A 113 -25.43 -2.81 31.39
CA PHE A 113 -24.45 -3.83 31.66
C PHE A 113 -24.61 -4.93 30.63
N TYR A 114 -23.50 -5.39 30.05
CA TYR A 114 -23.53 -6.42 29.02
C TYR A 114 -22.34 -7.38 29.16
N ASP A 115 -22.44 -8.53 28.49
CA ASP A 115 -21.33 -9.47 28.35
C ASP A 115 -20.55 -9.18 27.06
N GLU A 116 -19.28 -8.82 27.21
CA GLU A 116 -18.37 -8.56 26.10
C GLU A 116 -18.16 -9.79 25.20
N LEU A 117 -18.13 -10.99 25.76
CA LEU A 117 -17.91 -12.22 25.00
C LEU A 117 -19.15 -12.58 24.18
N ALA A 118 -20.35 -12.48 24.76
CA ALA A 118 -21.60 -12.69 24.02
C ALA A 118 -21.85 -11.63 22.93
N SER A 119 -21.30 -10.42 23.13
CA SER A 119 -21.44 -9.29 22.21
C SER A 119 -20.32 -9.21 21.16
N ARG A 120 -19.33 -10.11 21.24
CA ARG A 120 -18.23 -10.25 20.29
C ARG A 120 -18.45 -11.46 19.38
N LYS A 121 -18.45 -11.22 18.07
CA LYS A 121 -18.53 -12.27 17.05
C LYS A 121 -17.24 -12.31 16.25
N VAL A 122 -16.65 -13.49 16.10
CA VAL A 122 -15.48 -13.70 15.24
C VAL A 122 -15.93 -14.42 13.97
N VAL A 123 -15.68 -13.81 12.81
CA VAL A 123 -15.98 -14.38 11.50
C VAL A 123 -14.72 -15.06 10.98
N THR A 124 -14.71 -16.39 10.97
CA THR A 124 -13.55 -17.22 10.61
C THR A 124 -13.50 -17.60 9.13
N GLU A 125 -14.23 -16.88 8.28
CA GLU A 125 -14.25 -17.12 6.83
C GLU A 125 -12.88 -16.84 6.20
N SER A 126 -12.53 -17.63 5.18
CA SER A 126 -11.27 -17.46 4.47
C SER A 126 -11.33 -16.27 3.51
N MET A 127 -10.18 -15.66 3.20
CA MET A 127 -10.12 -14.55 2.22
C MET A 127 -10.70 -14.94 0.86
N ALA A 128 -10.52 -16.19 0.42
CA ALA A 128 -11.11 -16.67 -0.83
C ALA A 128 -12.65 -16.67 -0.79
N ASP A 129 -13.23 -17.07 0.34
CA ASP A 129 -14.68 -17.13 0.52
C ASP A 129 -15.30 -15.74 0.59
N ILE A 130 -14.67 -14.86 1.37
CA ILE A 130 -15.00 -13.43 1.48
C ILE A 130 -15.05 -12.76 0.09
N ILE A 131 -14.10 -13.09 -0.79
CA ILE A 131 -14.01 -12.50 -2.13
C ILE A 131 -15.06 -13.07 -3.09
N LEU A 132 -15.32 -14.38 -3.01
CA LEU A 132 -16.24 -15.06 -3.94
C LEU A 132 -17.71 -14.82 -3.59
N HIS A 133 -18.05 -14.84 -2.31
CA HIS A 133 -19.44 -14.80 -1.84
C HIS A 133 -19.79 -13.53 -1.07
N GLY A 134 -18.79 -12.72 -0.69
CA GLY A 134 -18.99 -11.66 0.30
C GLY A 134 -19.12 -12.25 1.70
N VAL A 135 -19.30 -11.38 2.69
CA VAL A 135 -19.58 -11.76 4.07
C VAL A 135 -20.93 -11.23 4.47
N SER A 136 -21.78 -12.08 5.03
CA SER A 136 -23.03 -11.65 5.66
C SER A 136 -23.11 -12.16 7.09
N PHE A 137 -23.25 -11.26 8.06
CA PHE A 137 -23.46 -11.64 9.45
C PHE A 137 -24.54 -10.78 10.10
N SER A 138 -25.28 -11.39 11.01
CA SER A 138 -26.10 -10.69 11.99
C SER A 138 -25.36 -10.53 13.31
N THR A 139 -25.65 -9.45 14.05
CA THR A 139 -25.22 -9.29 15.44
C THR A 139 -25.93 -10.30 16.34
N THR A 140 -25.22 -10.79 17.36
CA THR A 140 -25.68 -11.87 18.27
C THR A 140 -26.41 -11.31 19.49
N SER A 141 -25.95 -10.16 20.00
CA SER A 141 -26.50 -9.51 21.19
C SER A 141 -27.41 -8.32 20.83
N GLN A 142 -28.35 -8.03 21.73
CA GLN A 142 -29.19 -6.82 21.73
C GLN A 142 -28.53 -5.66 22.50
N SER A 143 -27.27 -5.80 22.88
CA SER A 143 -26.51 -4.75 23.55
C SER A 143 -26.34 -3.55 22.63
N MET A 144 -26.26 -2.38 23.24
CA MET A 144 -25.91 -1.13 22.57
C MET A 144 -24.59 -1.25 21.80
N LEU A 145 -23.58 -1.89 22.40
CA LEU A 145 -22.31 -2.16 21.73
C LEU A 145 -22.21 -3.62 21.28
N SER A 146 -21.97 -3.83 19.98
CA SER A 146 -21.59 -5.14 19.43
C SER A 146 -20.29 -5.04 18.67
N SER A 147 -19.43 -6.06 18.76
CA SER A 147 -18.15 -6.09 18.07
C SER A 147 -18.04 -7.31 17.16
N VAL A 148 -17.54 -7.09 15.94
CA VAL A 148 -17.30 -8.15 14.96
C VAL A 148 -15.86 -8.09 14.49
N GLN A 149 -15.15 -9.19 14.64
CA GLN A 149 -13.78 -9.34 14.17
C GLN A 149 -13.73 -10.24 12.95
N VAL A 150 -13.04 -9.78 11.91
CA VAL A 150 -12.79 -10.55 10.68
C VAL A 150 -11.28 -10.70 10.51
N PRO A 151 -10.65 -11.76 11.05
CA PRO A 151 -9.20 -11.94 11.04
C PRO A 151 -8.59 -11.98 9.64
N ALA A 152 -9.32 -12.55 8.67
CA ALA A 152 -8.85 -12.65 7.29
C ALA A 152 -8.66 -11.29 6.61
N MET A 153 -9.35 -10.23 7.05
CA MET A 153 -9.28 -8.89 6.48
C MET A 153 -8.11 -8.08 7.08
N ASP A 154 -6.90 -8.42 6.68
CA ASP A 154 -5.65 -7.79 7.12
C ASP A 154 -4.97 -6.95 6.02
N SER A 155 -5.24 -7.29 4.76
CA SER A 155 -4.62 -6.68 3.59
C SER A 155 -5.40 -5.46 3.10
N ALA A 156 -4.67 -4.36 2.91
CA ALA A 156 -5.21 -3.14 2.30
C ALA A 156 -5.18 -3.13 0.76
N MET A 157 -4.95 -4.29 0.14
CA MET A 157 -5.12 -4.46 -1.31
C MET A 157 -6.59 -4.40 -1.73
N LEU A 158 -7.52 -4.73 -0.83
CA LEU A 158 -8.94 -4.79 -1.10
C LEU A 158 -9.67 -3.58 -0.50
N ALA A 159 -10.72 -3.15 -1.19
CA ALA A 159 -11.72 -2.22 -0.71
C ALA A 159 -13.06 -2.96 -0.61
N TYR A 160 -13.93 -2.54 0.31
CA TYR A 160 -15.18 -3.24 0.57
C TYR A 160 -16.36 -2.27 0.62
N HIS A 161 -17.51 -2.76 0.18
CA HIS A 161 -18.81 -2.12 0.25
C HIS A 161 -19.57 -2.66 1.46
N LEU A 162 -19.81 -1.81 2.44
CA LEU A 162 -20.56 -2.14 3.64
C LEU A 162 -22.02 -1.74 3.45
N ARG A 163 -22.92 -2.70 3.63
CA ARG A 163 -24.37 -2.50 3.65
C ARG A 163 -24.91 -2.94 4.99
N ILE A 164 -25.70 -2.07 5.60
CA ILE A 164 -26.25 -2.29 6.93
C ILE A 164 -27.76 -2.08 6.84
N SER A 165 -28.52 -3.04 7.34
CA SER A 165 -29.99 -2.97 7.33
C SER A 165 -30.58 -3.40 8.67
N ARG A 166 -31.62 -2.66 9.10
CA ARG A 166 -32.51 -2.97 10.24
C ARG A 166 -33.96 -2.79 9.80
N PRO A 167 -34.54 -3.76 9.06
CA PRO A 167 -35.77 -3.55 8.31
C PRO A 167 -37.01 -3.26 9.20
N ASN A 168 -37.01 -3.69 10.46
CA ASN A 168 -38.15 -3.53 11.37
C ASN A 168 -37.99 -2.36 12.37
N CYS A 169 -36.87 -1.62 12.34
CA CYS A 169 -36.67 -0.44 13.19
C CYS A 169 -37.11 0.84 12.48
N LYS A 170 -38.10 1.55 13.03
CA LYS A 170 -38.54 2.86 12.51
C LYS A 170 -37.59 3.96 12.97
N SER A 171 -37.08 4.76 12.03
CA SER A 171 -36.15 5.86 12.31
C SER A 171 -36.70 6.93 13.27
N SER A 172 -38.02 7.14 13.33
CA SER A 172 -38.67 8.13 14.20
C SER A 172 -38.70 7.78 15.68
N GLU A 173 -38.53 6.50 16.03
CA GLU A 173 -38.61 6.01 17.41
C GLU A 173 -37.21 5.79 18.02
N ASN A 174 -36.16 5.85 17.20
CA ASN A 174 -34.79 5.62 17.65
C ASN A 174 -34.18 6.90 18.27
N LEU A 175 -33.47 6.73 19.39
CA LEU A 175 -32.69 7.75 20.09
C LEU A 175 -31.51 8.25 19.25
N PHE A 176 -30.87 7.35 18.50
CA PHE A 176 -29.78 7.66 17.58
C PHE A 176 -29.72 6.66 16.42
N ALA A 177 -29.16 7.09 15.28
CA ALA A 177 -28.92 6.22 14.14
C ALA A 177 -27.68 5.35 14.42
N PRO A 178 -27.68 4.05 14.07
CA PRO A 178 -26.55 3.20 14.36
C PRO A 178 -25.29 3.72 13.67
N PHE A 179 -24.15 3.55 14.32
CA PHE A 179 -22.86 4.01 13.80
C PHE A 179 -21.78 2.98 14.06
N LEU A 180 -20.71 3.06 13.28
CA LEU A 180 -19.64 2.08 13.24
C LEU A 180 -18.30 2.74 13.51
N ARG A 181 -17.47 2.05 14.29
CA ARG A 181 -16.03 2.27 14.34
C ARG A 181 -15.32 1.10 13.68
N GLN A 182 -14.59 1.41 12.62
CA GLN A 182 -13.63 0.52 12.00
C GLN A 182 -12.29 0.67 12.73
N SER A 183 -11.67 -0.43 13.12
CA SER A 183 -10.34 -0.41 13.73
C SER A 183 -9.47 -1.58 13.26
N ILE A 184 -8.17 -1.33 13.17
CA ILE A 184 -7.17 -2.36 12.87
C ILE A 184 -5.94 -2.14 13.76
N SER A 185 -5.55 -3.18 14.49
CA SER A 185 -4.47 -3.11 15.49
C SER A 185 -3.09 -2.93 14.83
N THR A 186 -2.88 -3.53 13.66
CA THR A 186 -1.57 -3.59 12.99
C THR A 186 -1.08 -2.24 12.50
N MET A 187 -1.93 -1.23 12.37
CA MET A 187 -1.52 0.14 12.02
C MET A 187 -2.13 1.18 12.96
N PHE A 188 -2.76 0.74 14.06
CA PHE A 188 -3.48 1.59 15.00
C PHE A 188 -4.45 2.57 14.33
N GLU A 189 -5.08 2.15 13.24
CA GLU A 189 -6.05 2.97 12.51
C GLU A 189 -7.45 2.80 13.11
N SER A 190 -8.15 3.93 13.26
CA SER A 190 -9.52 4.00 13.76
C SER A 190 -10.32 5.01 12.94
N LYS A 191 -11.41 4.57 12.31
CA LYS A 191 -12.31 5.39 11.49
C LYS A 191 -13.74 5.25 11.98
N PHE A 192 -14.52 6.32 11.91
CA PHE A 192 -15.93 6.32 12.30
C PHE A 192 -16.82 6.57 11.09
N TYR A 193 -17.97 5.90 11.07
CA TYR A 193 -19.02 6.04 10.09
C TYR A 193 -20.34 6.28 10.83
N VAL A 194 -21.05 7.34 10.47
CA VAL A 194 -22.27 7.79 11.15
C VAL A 194 -23.49 7.59 10.27
N ASN A 195 -24.67 7.59 10.88
CA ASN A 195 -25.97 7.50 10.22
C ASN A 195 -26.08 6.28 9.28
N LEU A 196 -25.74 5.11 9.83
CA LEU A 196 -25.84 3.84 9.10
C LEU A 196 -27.28 3.33 9.16
N ALA A 197 -27.68 2.53 8.18
CA ALA A 197 -29.03 1.94 8.11
C ALA A 197 -30.21 2.93 7.92
N GLY A 198 -29.96 4.18 7.53
CA GLY A 198 -31.00 5.18 7.25
C GLY A 198 -31.82 4.92 5.98
N ASP A 199 -31.26 4.23 4.99
CA ASP A 199 -31.94 3.75 3.78
C ASP A 199 -31.41 2.35 3.40
N THR A 200 -32.29 1.49 2.88
CA THR A 200 -32.01 0.08 2.52
C THR A 200 -30.94 -0.09 1.44
N ASN A 201 -30.61 0.98 0.71
CA ASN A 201 -29.67 0.98 -0.41
C ASN A 201 -28.40 1.80 -0.15
N ASP A 202 -28.22 2.38 1.04
CA ASP A 202 -27.04 3.20 1.28
C ASP A 202 -25.80 2.32 1.43
N VAL A 203 -24.79 2.58 0.60
CA VAL A 203 -23.54 1.80 0.55
C VAL A 203 -22.43 2.64 1.12
N THR A 204 -21.74 2.09 2.13
CA THR A 204 -20.61 2.75 2.77
C THR A 204 -19.30 2.13 2.31
N ASP A 205 -18.38 2.96 1.81
CA ASP A 205 -17.06 2.51 1.38
C ASP A 205 -16.14 2.27 2.60
N LEU A 206 -15.71 1.02 2.76
CA LEU A 206 -14.85 0.58 3.84
C LEU A 206 -13.41 0.40 3.32
N THR A 207 -12.49 1.18 3.87
CA THR A 207 -11.06 1.13 3.51
C THR A 207 -10.17 1.25 4.73
N PHE A 208 -9.18 0.36 4.83
CA PHE A 208 -8.15 0.37 5.87
C PHE A 208 -6.76 0.27 5.25
N HIS A 209 -5.73 0.70 5.96
CA HIS A 209 -4.33 0.70 5.52
C HIS A 209 -3.62 -0.64 5.72
N GLY A 210 -4.14 -1.53 6.60
CA GLY A 210 -3.67 -2.91 6.70
C GLY A 210 -2.18 -3.05 6.96
N GLN A 211 -1.64 -4.27 6.86
CA GLN A 211 -0.18 -4.42 6.80
C GLN A 211 0.33 -3.78 5.49
N ALA A 212 1.39 -2.96 5.58
CA ALA A 212 2.04 -2.37 4.41
C ALA A 212 3.11 -3.31 3.86
N ALA A 213 3.18 -3.37 2.53
CA ALA A 213 4.23 -4.09 1.83
C ALA A 213 5.59 -3.51 2.25
N PHE A 214 6.59 -4.36 2.45
CA PHE A 214 7.94 -3.95 2.89
C PHE A 214 7.93 -3.26 4.28
N THR A 215 6.93 -3.55 5.14
CA THR A 215 6.90 -3.08 6.52
C THR A 215 6.73 -4.24 7.48
N THR A 216 7.68 -4.35 8.41
CA THR A 216 7.68 -5.33 9.48
C THR A 216 7.02 -4.67 10.69
N ASN A 217 5.83 -5.14 11.10
CA ASN A 217 5.24 -4.64 12.34
C ASN A 217 5.44 -5.64 13.50
N PRO A 218 6.26 -5.31 14.51
CA PRO A 218 6.44 -6.15 15.68
C PRO A 218 5.17 -6.35 16.52
N ALA A 219 4.14 -5.49 16.37
CA ALA A 219 2.85 -5.64 17.06
C ALA A 219 2.06 -6.89 16.62
N SER A 220 2.45 -7.53 15.52
CA SER A 220 1.90 -8.82 15.08
C SER A 220 2.33 -10.01 15.95
N ARG A 221 3.23 -9.80 16.92
CA ARG A 221 3.76 -10.83 17.83
C ARG A 221 2.84 -11.17 19.01
N ASP A 222 1.95 -10.26 19.41
CA ASP A 222 1.04 -10.48 20.54
C ASP A 222 -0.29 -11.09 20.07
N GLY A 223 -0.33 -12.42 19.93
CA GLY A 223 -1.55 -13.23 19.88
C GLY A 223 -2.46 -13.06 18.64
N ASN A 224 -3.22 -14.11 18.32
CA ASN A 224 -4.22 -14.09 17.25
C ASN A 224 -5.40 -13.14 17.57
N ASP A 225 -5.60 -12.76 18.83
CA ASP A 225 -6.78 -12.04 19.30
C ASP A 225 -6.92 -10.62 18.75
N HIS A 226 -5.83 -10.03 18.23
CA HIS A 226 -5.84 -8.68 17.70
C HIS A 226 -5.69 -8.61 16.17
N ARG A 227 -5.61 -9.73 15.45
CA ARG A 227 -5.39 -9.70 13.99
C ARG A 227 -6.67 -9.42 13.21
N GLY A 228 -6.52 -8.71 12.09
CA GLY A 228 -7.57 -8.38 11.13
C GLY A 228 -8.44 -7.18 11.49
N LEU A 229 -9.55 -7.04 10.79
CA LEU A 229 -10.46 -5.92 10.88
C LEU A 229 -11.42 -6.09 12.07
N MET A 230 -11.50 -5.08 12.92
CA MET A 230 -12.45 -5.02 14.04
C MET A 230 -13.49 -3.94 13.75
N LEU A 231 -14.76 -4.33 13.71
CA LEU A 231 -15.92 -3.49 13.49
C LEU A 231 -16.74 -3.40 14.78
N GLN A 232 -16.84 -2.21 15.35
CA GLN A 232 -17.63 -1.95 16.56
C GLN A 232 -18.87 -1.15 16.19
N PHE A 233 -20.05 -1.70 16.47
CA PHE A 233 -21.34 -1.11 16.14
C PHE A 233 -21.99 -0.59 17.41
N TRP A 234 -22.41 0.68 17.40
CA TRP A 234 -23.31 1.23 18.40
C TRP A 234 -24.72 1.25 17.81
N MET A 235 -25.65 0.66 18.54
CA MET A 235 -27.03 0.48 18.11
C MET A 235 -27.96 0.93 19.23
N ASP A 236 -29.10 1.49 18.85
CA ASP A 236 -30.12 1.84 19.84
C ASP A 236 -30.81 0.57 20.39
N PRO A 237 -30.75 0.32 21.71
CA PRO A 237 -31.39 -0.83 22.34
C PRO A 237 -32.92 -0.73 22.41
N THR A 238 -33.53 0.43 22.14
CA THR A 238 -35.00 0.56 22.10
C THR A 238 -35.63 -0.29 20.99
N CYS A 239 -34.88 -0.56 19.92
CA CYS A 239 -35.27 -1.50 18.88
C CYS A 239 -34.48 -2.82 19.05
N PRO A 240 -35.13 -3.93 19.49
CA PRO A 240 -34.44 -5.19 19.79
C PRO A 240 -34.12 -6.06 18.54
N GLU A 241 -34.08 -5.46 17.35
CA GLU A 241 -33.79 -6.18 16.11
C GLU A 241 -32.26 -6.29 15.86
N PRO A 242 -31.73 -7.47 15.51
CA PRO A 242 -30.32 -7.63 15.18
C PRO A 242 -29.94 -6.86 13.91
N LEU A 243 -28.72 -6.32 13.91
CA LEU A 243 -28.15 -5.63 12.77
C LEU A 243 -27.73 -6.65 11.72
N GLN A 244 -28.27 -6.52 10.50
CA GLN A 244 -27.81 -7.31 9.37
C GLN A 244 -26.73 -6.54 8.64
N VAL A 245 -25.54 -7.11 8.59
CA VAL A 245 -24.37 -6.52 7.95
C VAL A 245 -23.97 -7.40 6.78
N LYS A 246 -23.86 -6.78 5.60
CA LYS A 246 -23.34 -7.41 4.40
C LYS A 246 -22.13 -6.63 3.91
N LEU A 247 -21.04 -7.34 3.66
CA LEU A 247 -19.77 -6.78 3.22
C LEU A 247 -19.38 -7.44 1.90
N ASP A 248 -19.41 -6.65 0.82
CA ASP A 248 -19.06 -7.09 -0.52
C ASP A 248 -17.71 -6.49 -0.95
N VAL A 249 -16.97 -7.14 -1.84
CA VAL A 249 -15.70 -6.59 -2.35
C VAL A 249 -15.97 -5.51 -3.40
N ASP A 250 -15.36 -4.34 -3.23
CA ASP A 250 -15.33 -3.32 -4.27
C ASP A 250 -14.21 -3.64 -5.26
N TRP A 251 -14.54 -4.34 -6.36
CA TRP A 251 -13.56 -4.71 -7.38
C TRP A 251 -12.90 -3.50 -8.04
N TYR A 252 -13.63 -2.40 -8.23
CA TYR A 252 -13.11 -1.22 -8.89
C TYR A 252 -12.08 -0.51 -7.99
N GLY A 253 -12.45 -0.23 -6.73
CA GLY A 253 -11.54 0.32 -5.74
C GLY A 253 -10.36 -0.60 -5.46
N SER A 254 -10.59 -1.91 -5.34
CA SER A 254 -9.54 -2.91 -5.12
C SER A 254 -8.52 -2.94 -6.26
N MET A 255 -8.95 -2.90 -7.52
CA MET A 255 -8.04 -2.89 -8.67
C MET A 255 -7.14 -1.65 -8.67
N GLY A 256 -7.69 -0.47 -8.36
CA GLY A 256 -6.91 0.75 -8.22
C GLY A 256 -5.88 0.65 -7.10
N ARG A 257 -6.29 0.18 -5.92
CA ARG A 257 -5.41 0.00 -4.77
C ARG A 257 -4.30 -1.01 -5.03
N LEU A 258 -4.62 -2.12 -5.69
CA LEU A 258 -3.65 -3.14 -6.08
C LEU A 258 -2.55 -2.55 -6.97
N ALA A 259 -2.93 -1.76 -7.99
CA ALA A 259 -2.00 -1.17 -8.95
C ALA A 259 -1.14 -0.04 -8.36
N PHE A 260 -1.74 0.89 -7.62
CA PHE A 260 -1.00 2.03 -7.05
C PHE A 260 -0.09 1.61 -5.90
N ARG A 261 -0.55 0.72 -5.01
CA ARG A 261 0.22 0.28 -3.85
C ARG A 261 1.45 -0.55 -4.25
N ASN A 262 1.30 -1.38 -5.29
CA ASN A 262 2.38 -2.22 -5.82
C ASN A 262 3.00 -1.63 -7.10
N GLY A 263 2.90 -0.31 -7.31
CA GLY A 263 3.35 0.34 -8.53
C GLY A 263 4.84 0.14 -8.85
N VAL A 264 5.67 -0.13 -7.82
CA VAL A 264 7.09 -0.46 -8.00
C VAL A 264 7.26 -1.75 -8.83
N VAL A 265 6.36 -2.73 -8.67
CA VAL A 265 6.37 -3.97 -9.45
C VAL A 265 6.14 -3.68 -10.94
N LEU A 266 5.25 -2.72 -11.24
CA LEU A 266 4.99 -2.25 -12.61
C LEU A 266 6.18 -1.48 -13.22
N GLY A 267 7.17 -1.06 -12.43
CA GLY A 267 8.46 -0.56 -12.93
C GLY A 267 9.52 -1.66 -13.06
N ALA A 268 9.62 -2.53 -12.05
CA ALA A 268 10.65 -3.56 -11.96
C ALA A 268 10.45 -4.69 -12.98
N PHE A 269 9.22 -5.19 -13.14
CA PHE A 269 8.96 -6.32 -14.05
C PHE A 269 9.18 -5.97 -15.53
N PRO A 270 8.77 -4.80 -16.06
CA PRO A 270 9.17 -4.40 -17.40
C PRO A 270 10.69 -4.38 -17.60
N PHE A 271 11.46 -3.92 -16.61
CA PHE A 271 12.92 -3.95 -16.66
C PHE A 271 13.45 -5.39 -16.74
N VAL A 272 12.94 -6.31 -15.91
CA VAL A 272 13.29 -7.74 -15.95
C VAL A 272 12.95 -8.35 -17.31
N ILE A 273 11.76 -8.10 -17.83
CA ILE A 273 11.29 -8.61 -19.13
C ILE A 273 12.22 -8.17 -20.26
N VAL A 274 12.52 -6.87 -20.34
CA VAL A 274 13.40 -6.32 -21.38
C VAL A 274 14.81 -6.89 -21.25
N THR A 275 15.30 -7.10 -20.03
CA THR A 275 16.60 -7.73 -19.78
C THR A 275 16.63 -9.18 -20.25
N LEU A 276 15.61 -9.98 -19.95
CA LEU A 276 15.49 -11.36 -20.41
C LEU A 276 15.41 -11.46 -21.94
N VAL A 277 14.68 -10.54 -22.58
CA VAL A 277 14.63 -10.43 -24.04
C VAL A 277 16.00 -10.08 -24.59
N LEU A 278 16.68 -9.07 -24.04
CA LEU A 278 18.01 -8.65 -24.48
C LEU A 278 19.04 -9.78 -24.33
N MET A 279 19.01 -10.51 -23.21
CA MET A 279 19.84 -11.71 -22.99
C MET A 279 19.59 -12.76 -24.07
N SER A 280 18.32 -13.03 -24.40
CA SER A 280 17.94 -13.98 -25.45
C SER A 280 18.39 -13.52 -26.84
N GLN A 281 18.32 -12.22 -27.13
CA GLN A 281 18.81 -11.66 -28.40
C GLN A 281 20.34 -11.72 -28.51
N ILE A 282 21.07 -11.44 -27.43
CA ILE A 282 22.54 -11.56 -27.37
C ILE A 282 22.97 -13.01 -27.56
N HIS A 283 22.27 -13.96 -26.92
CA HIS A 283 22.53 -15.40 -27.11
C HIS A 283 22.35 -15.83 -28.57
N CYS A 284 21.27 -15.38 -29.21
CA CYS A 284 21.04 -15.62 -30.64
C CYS A 284 22.11 -14.97 -31.53
N TYR A 285 22.54 -13.75 -31.18
CA TYR A 285 23.59 -13.02 -31.88
C TYR A 285 24.94 -13.72 -31.81
N ASN A 286 25.33 -14.24 -30.63
CA ASN A 286 26.58 -14.97 -30.47
C ASN A 286 26.61 -16.24 -31.34
N LYS A 287 25.49 -16.97 -31.41
CA LYS A 287 25.37 -18.19 -32.23
C LYS A 287 25.29 -17.92 -33.73
N THR A 288 24.39 -17.02 -34.15
CA THR A 288 24.05 -16.84 -35.59
C THR A 288 24.85 -15.74 -36.27
N GLY A 289 25.45 -14.82 -35.50
CA GLY A 289 26.07 -13.60 -36.01
C GLY A 289 25.08 -12.51 -36.45
N THR A 290 23.77 -12.77 -36.37
CA THR A 290 22.71 -11.83 -36.72
C THR A 290 21.92 -11.43 -35.48
N PHE A 291 21.67 -10.13 -35.28
CA PHE A 291 20.94 -9.67 -34.10
C PHE A 291 19.44 -9.62 -34.42
N PRO A 292 18.61 -10.45 -33.77
CA PRO A 292 17.19 -10.56 -34.08
C PRO A 292 16.43 -9.30 -33.67
N HIS A 293 15.31 -9.05 -34.33
CA HIS A 293 14.47 -7.90 -33.99
C HIS A 293 13.80 -8.09 -32.61
N PHE A 294 13.47 -6.99 -31.91
CA PHE A 294 12.94 -7.06 -30.54
C PHE A 294 11.66 -7.90 -30.43
N GLY A 295 10.72 -7.76 -31.37
CA GLY A 295 9.50 -8.59 -31.40
C GLY A 295 9.76 -10.11 -31.54
N GLN A 296 10.85 -10.52 -32.19
CA GLN A 296 11.27 -11.92 -32.35
C GLN A 296 11.81 -12.42 -31.01
N GLY A 297 12.57 -11.56 -30.32
CA GLY A 297 12.99 -11.79 -28.94
C GLY A 297 11.80 -11.98 -28.00
N ILE A 298 10.81 -11.08 -28.02
CA ILE A 298 9.57 -11.23 -27.23
C ILE A 298 8.86 -12.53 -27.58
N ALA A 299 8.65 -12.82 -28.86
CA ALA A 299 7.94 -14.03 -29.30
C ALA A 299 8.66 -15.32 -28.85
N TYR A 300 9.99 -15.32 -28.87
CA TYR A 300 10.79 -16.42 -28.33
C TYR A 300 10.63 -16.54 -26.81
N CYS A 301 10.79 -15.44 -26.08
CA CYS A 301 10.65 -15.43 -24.62
C CYS A 301 9.24 -15.84 -24.18
N LEU A 302 8.18 -15.39 -24.87
CA LEU A 302 6.80 -15.75 -24.58
C LEU A 302 6.54 -17.26 -24.64
N ARG A 303 7.24 -17.97 -25.55
CA ARG A 303 7.08 -19.42 -25.72
C ARG A 303 7.97 -20.27 -24.81
N LYS A 304 9.08 -19.71 -24.30
CA LYS A 304 10.13 -20.49 -23.62
C LYS A 304 10.53 -19.96 -22.25
N VAL A 305 10.76 -18.65 -22.13
CA VAL A 305 11.36 -18.03 -20.93
C VAL A 305 10.30 -17.52 -19.96
N PHE A 306 9.30 -16.79 -20.45
CA PHE A 306 8.27 -16.17 -19.61
C PHE A 306 7.41 -17.20 -18.86
N PRO A 307 6.97 -18.34 -19.43
CA PRO A 307 6.21 -19.33 -18.67
C PRO A 307 7.00 -19.89 -17.48
N LEU A 308 8.31 -20.10 -17.64
CA LEU A 308 9.18 -20.57 -16.57
C LEU A 308 9.38 -19.51 -15.49
N PHE A 309 9.53 -18.24 -15.89
CA PHE A 309 9.63 -17.14 -14.93
C PHE A 309 8.32 -16.92 -14.16
N ILE A 310 7.16 -17.01 -14.81
CA ILE A 310 5.84 -16.94 -14.16
C ILE A 310 5.69 -18.06 -13.12
N ALA A 311 6.05 -19.30 -13.48
CA ALA A 311 6.02 -20.43 -12.56
C ALA A 311 6.96 -20.23 -11.36
N LEU A 312 8.18 -19.72 -11.60
CA LEU A 312 9.15 -19.42 -10.54
C LEU A 312 8.62 -18.35 -9.59
N VAL A 313 8.12 -17.23 -10.12
CA VAL A 313 7.56 -16.14 -9.32
C VAL A 313 6.34 -16.59 -8.53
N GLY A 314 5.45 -17.40 -9.12
CA GLY A 314 4.34 -18.02 -8.41
C GLY A 314 4.79 -18.94 -7.28
N ALA A 315 5.79 -19.79 -7.53
CA ALA A 315 6.35 -20.68 -6.52
C ALA A 315 7.01 -19.90 -5.36
N CYS A 316 7.76 -18.83 -5.66
CA CYS A 316 8.31 -17.94 -4.63
C CYS A 316 7.21 -17.24 -3.83
N SER A 317 6.12 -16.81 -4.48
CA SER A 317 4.99 -16.19 -3.79
C SER A 317 4.25 -17.18 -2.88
N ILE A 318 4.08 -18.43 -3.30
CA ILE A 318 3.53 -19.50 -2.45
C ILE A 318 4.47 -19.77 -1.27
N TYR A 319 5.78 -19.86 -1.52
CA TYR A 319 6.77 -20.06 -0.47
C TYR A 319 6.72 -18.96 0.58
N GLN A 320 6.59 -17.69 0.15
CA GLN A 320 6.43 -16.54 1.04
C GLN A 320 5.21 -16.64 1.97
N THR A 321 4.11 -17.27 1.54
CA THR A 321 2.90 -17.45 2.37
C THR A 321 3.04 -18.55 3.42
N ILE A 322 3.97 -19.48 3.24
CA ILE A 322 4.19 -20.61 4.14
C ILE A 322 5.25 -20.27 5.19
N THR A 323 6.26 -19.50 4.79
CA THR A 323 7.35 -19.12 5.69
C THR A 323 6.89 -17.99 6.62
N PRO A 324 6.98 -18.16 7.96
CA PRO A 324 6.67 -17.08 8.89
C PRO A 324 7.58 -15.88 8.62
N SER A 325 7.13 -14.65 8.94
CA SER A 325 7.96 -13.43 8.92
C SER A 325 9.17 -13.60 9.85
N THR A 326 10.23 -14.19 9.35
CA THR A 326 11.50 -14.39 10.03
C THR A 326 12.52 -13.47 9.38
N THR A 327 13.16 -12.65 10.19
CA THR A 327 14.27 -11.81 9.77
C THR A 327 15.52 -12.68 9.61
N TYR A 328 16.11 -12.71 8.43
CA TYR A 328 17.34 -13.45 8.16
C TYR A 328 18.52 -12.49 8.10
N THR A 329 19.64 -12.88 8.68
CA THR A 329 20.92 -12.21 8.47
C THR A 329 21.63 -12.77 7.24
N ILE A 330 22.44 -11.95 6.55
CA ILE A 330 23.29 -12.43 5.43
C ILE A 330 24.13 -13.66 5.84
N SER A 331 24.60 -13.70 7.10
CA SER A 331 25.34 -14.84 7.66
C SER A 331 24.55 -16.14 7.66
N GLU A 332 23.25 -16.10 7.94
CA GLU A 332 22.37 -17.28 7.95
C GLU A 332 22.06 -17.76 6.53
N ILE A 333 21.82 -16.84 5.60
CA ILE A 333 21.54 -17.17 4.19
C ILE A 333 22.75 -17.84 3.52
N LEU A 334 23.95 -17.30 3.76
CA LEU A 334 25.19 -17.82 3.18
C LEU A 334 25.77 -19.01 3.95
N GLN A 335 25.10 -19.47 5.02
CA GLN A 335 25.58 -20.54 5.92
C GLN A 335 27.04 -20.34 6.32
N LEU A 336 27.44 -19.09 6.58
CA LEU A 336 28.83 -18.78 6.91
C LEU A 336 29.15 -19.34 8.30
N GLY A 337 30.06 -20.30 8.34
CA GLY A 337 30.56 -20.85 9.61
C GLY A 337 31.20 -19.77 10.49
N PRO A 338 31.26 -19.98 11.82
CA PRO A 338 31.75 -18.99 12.79
C PRO A 338 33.18 -18.49 12.47
N GLU A 339 34.03 -19.36 11.91
CA GLU A 339 35.39 -19.05 11.45
C GLU A 339 35.43 -18.03 10.29
N THR A 340 34.46 -18.06 9.39
CA THR A 340 34.35 -17.16 8.23
C THR A 340 33.58 -15.88 8.53
N SER A 341 32.68 -15.90 9.51
CA SER A 341 31.92 -14.73 9.97
C SER A 341 32.83 -13.62 10.50
N ASN A 342 33.89 -13.98 11.22
CA ASN A 342 34.88 -13.02 11.76
C ASN A 342 35.71 -12.29 10.68
N ARG A 343 35.68 -12.75 9.42
CA ARG A 343 36.39 -12.11 8.29
C ARG A 343 35.50 -11.18 7.48
N VAL A 344 34.18 -11.23 7.70
CA VAL A 344 33.21 -10.32 7.06
C VAL A 344 33.06 -9.10 7.96
N PRO A 345 33.13 -7.86 7.44
CA PRO A 345 32.89 -6.66 8.23
C PRO A 345 31.56 -6.78 8.98
N GLU A 346 31.55 -6.52 10.28
CA GLU A 346 30.39 -6.66 11.16
C GLU A 346 29.14 -5.92 10.65
N ARG A 347 29.35 -4.82 9.90
CA ARG A 347 28.31 -4.05 9.20
C ARG A 347 27.60 -4.83 8.09
N ILE A 348 28.29 -5.74 7.40
CA ILE A 348 27.73 -6.57 6.31
C ILE A 348 27.05 -7.81 6.90
N ALA A 349 27.61 -8.39 7.96
CA ALA A 349 27.00 -9.53 8.65
C ALA A 349 25.67 -9.17 9.35
N LYS A 350 25.52 -7.92 9.81
CA LYS A 350 24.30 -7.38 10.44
C LYS A 350 23.24 -6.86 9.46
N VAL A 351 23.44 -7.00 8.14
CA VAL A 351 22.36 -6.68 7.20
C VAL A 351 21.29 -7.74 7.34
N THR A 352 20.19 -7.33 7.96
CA THR A 352 18.97 -8.12 8.13
C THR A 352 18.06 -7.91 6.95
N PHE A 353 17.57 -8.99 6.36
CA PHE A 353 16.51 -8.98 5.37
C PHE A 353 15.27 -9.62 5.98
N ASP A 354 14.13 -8.94 5.89
CA ASP A 354 12.86 -9.58 6.20
C ASP A 354 12.28 -10.22 4.93
N TRP A 355 11.64 -11.39 5.05
CA TRP A 355 10.87 -11.94 3.93
C TRP A 355 9.68 -11.07 3.58
N ASP A 356 9.25 -10.21 4.49
CA ASP A 356 8.28 -9.13 4.24
C ASP A 356 8.78 -8.16 3.14
N ASP A 357 10.10 -8.09 2.88
CA ASP A 357 10.69 -7.19 1.89
C ASP A 357 10.80 -7.79 0.47
N VAL A 358 10.38 -9.04 0.28
CA VAL A 358 10.55 -9.78 -0.98
C VAL A 358 9.24 -9.79 -1.79
N ILE A 359 9.34 -9.61 -3.12
CA ILE A 359 8.24 -9.65 -4.10
C ILE A 359 7.10 -8.65 -3.84
N LEU A 360 6.14 -8.99 -2.98
CA LEU A 360 4.98 -8.16 -2.60
C LEU A 360 4.82 -8.01 -1.09
N GLY A 361 5.57 -8.78 -0.28
CA GLY A 361 5.46 -8.73 1.18
C GLY A 361 4.10 -9.18 1.73
N SER A 362 3.37 -10.04 1.01
CA SER A 362 2.03 -10.51 1.43
C SER A 362 2.07 -11.94 1.94
N HIS A 363 1.62 -12.14 3.18
CA HIS A 363 1.52 -13.46 3.82
C HIS A 363 0.19 -14.17 3.59
N ASN A 364 -0.82 -13.46 3.10
CA ASN A 364 -2.13 -14.06 2.90
C ASN A 364 -2.10 -15.04 1.70
N PRO A 365 -2.46 -16.31 1.90
CA PRO A 365 -2.32 -17.36 0.88
C PRO A 365 -3.15 -17.07 -0.36
N PHE A 366 -4.19 -16.23 -0.29
CA PHE A 366 -5.01 -15.89 -1.45
C PHE A 366 -4.22 -15.10 -2.51
N PHE A 367 -3.28 -14.24 -2.14
CA PHE A 367 -2.61 -13.32 -3.08
C PHE A 367 -1.40 -13.91 -3.82
N TRP A 368 -1.18 -15.23 -3.75
CA TRP A 368 -0.05 -15.91 -4.38
C TRP A 368 0.05 -15.68 -5.90
N TRP A 369 -1.09 -15.48 -6.57
CA TRP A 369 -1.19 -15.30 -8.02
C TRP A 369 -0.91 -13.85 -8.46
N VAL A 370 -0.94 -12.89 -7.53
CA VAL A 370 -0.83 -11.45 -7.84
C VAL A 370 0.50 -11.10 -8.52
N PRO A 371 1.68 -11.55 -8.05
CA PRO A 371 2.94 -11.30 -8.74
C PRO A 371 2.95 -11.86 -10.18
N ALA A 372 2.42 -13.08 -10.37
CA ALA A 372 2.33 -13.70 -11.69
C ALA A 372 1.45 -12.88 -12.64
N MET A 373 0.29 -12.40 -12.16
CA MET A 373 -0.58 -11.50 -12.92
C MET A 373 0.14 -10.20 -13.29
N PHE A 374 0.84 -9.55 -12.35
CA PHE A 374 1.59 -8.33 -12.63
C PHE A 374 2.67 -8.54 -13.69
N PHE A 375 3.32 -9.71 -13.70
CA PHE A 375 4.28 -10.04 -14.74
C PHE A 375 3.62 -10.14 -16.13
N VAL A 376 2.44 -10.77 -16.22
CA VAL A 376 1.65 -10.83 -17.48
C VAL A 376 1.24 -9.44 -17.96
N ILE A 377 0.73 -8.60 -17.05
CA ILE A 377 0.39 -7.20 -17.37
C ILE A 377 1.64 -6.46 -17.88
N SER A 378 2.79 -6.67 -17.22
CA SER A 378 4.06 -6.07 -17.59
C SER A 378 4.52 -6.48 -18.99
N ILE A 379 4.27 -7.72 -19.44
CA ILE A 379 4.53 -8.14 -20.83
C ILE A 379 3.74 -7.25 -21.80
N GLY A 380 2.45 -7.03 -21.51
CA GLY A 380 1.59 -6.13 -22.30
C GLY A 380 2.14 -4.71 -22.35
N THR A 381 2.58 -4.17 -21.20
CA THR A 381 3.18 -2.82 -21.15
C THR A 381 4.46 -2.73 -21.99
N VAL A 382 5.35 -3.73 -21.95
CA VAL A 382 6.58 -3.75 -22.75
C VAL A 382 6.27 -3.81 -24.25
N ILE A 383 5.26 -4.59 -24.66
CA ILE A 383 4.83 -4.64 -26.06
C ILE A 383 4.27 -3.28 -26.50
N ALA A 384 3.45 -2.63 -25.68
CA ALA A 384 2.91 -1.30 -25.97
C ALA A 384 4.03 -0.24 -26.07
N VAL A 385 4.97 -0.23 -25.12
CA VAL A 385 6.15 0.64 -25.14
C VAL A 385 6.98 0.41 -26.40
N TRP A 386 7.24 -0.85 -26.77
CA TRP A 386 7.96 -1.18 -27.99
C TRP A 386 7.24 -0.63 -29.23
N ALA A 387 5.93 -0.83 -29.34
CA ALA A 387 5.14 -0.34 -30.47
C ALA A 387 5.18 1.19 -30.56
N ILE A 388 5.01 1.89 -29.44
CA ILE A 388 5.10 3.36 -29.36
C ILE A 388 6.49 3.84 -29.78
N LEU A 389 7.55 3.24 -29.24
CA LEU A 389 8.93 3.63 -29.58
C LEU A 389 9.25 3.36 -31.06
N VAL A 390 8.75 2.28 -31.65
CA VAL A 390 8.87 2.03 -33.10
C VAL A 390 8.20 3.14 -33.89
N LEU A 391 6.97 3.52 -33.53
CA LEU A 391 6.24 4.60 -34.21
C LEU A 391 6.99 5.94 -34.10
N LEU A 392 7.50 6.27 -32.91
CA LEU A 392 8.29 7.48 -32.69
C LEU A 392 9.59 7.48 -33.50
N LEU A 393 10.32 6.36 -33.53
CA LEU A 393 11.56 6.23 -34.32
C LEU A 393 11.29 6.35 -35.83
N ARG A 394 10.19 5.75 -36.31
CA ARG A 394 9.74 5.87 -37.71
C ARG A 394 9.38 7.31 -38.07
N GLY A 395 8.61 7.98 -37.21
CA GLY A 395 8.25 9.39 -37.38
C GLY A 395 9.48 10.29 -37.41
N ALA A 396 10.38 10.15 -36.44
CA ALA A 396 11.64 10.89 -36.36
C ALA A 396 12.54 10.62 -37.59
N GLY A 397 12.58 9.37 -38.05
CA GLY A 397 13.30 8.98 -39.27
C GLY A 397 12.73 9.64 -40.52
N GLY A 398 11.41 9.69 -40.65
CA GLY A 398 10.70 10.36 -41.73
C GLY A 398 11.04 11.85 -41.79
N VAL A 399 10.88 12.57 -40.68
CA VAL A 399 11.21 14.01 -40.58
C VAL A 399 12.68 14.26 -40.91
N ALA A 400 13.60 13.49 -40.33
CA ALA A 400 15.03 13.64 -40.57
C ALA A 400 15.39 13.40 -42.05
N SER A 401 14.76 12.41 -42.71
CA SER A 401 14.97 12.13 -44.13
C SER A 401 14.48 13.26 -45.04
N GLN A 402 13.34 13.89 -44.71
CA GLN A 402 12.80 15.04 -45.44
C GLN A 402 13.68 16.28 -45.27
N VAL A 403 14.15 16.56 -44.05
CA VAL A 403 15.07 17.68 -43.78
C VAL A 403 16.39 17.49 -44.53
N GLN A 404 16.91 16.27 -44.59
CA GLN A 404 18.14 15.96 -45.31
C GLN A 404 17.97 15.95 -46.83
N SER A 405 16.75 15.74 -47.33
CA SER A 405 16.43 15.91 -48.75
C SER A 405 16.31 17.38 -49.14
N ARG A 406 15.90 18.27 -48.23
CA ARG A 406 15.76 19.72 -48.46
C ARG A 406 17.07 20.48 -48.31
N LYS A 407 17.91 20.11 -47.32
CA LYS A 407 19.28 20.61 -47.21
C LYS A 407 20.16 19.74 -48.10
N GLY A 408 20.38 20.16 -49.34
CA GLY A 408 21.30 19.48 -50.27
C GLY A 408 22.61 19.08 -49.56
N HIS A 409 23.17 17.92 -49.94
CA HIS A 409 24.27 17.20 -49.27
C HIS A 409 25.58 18.02 -49.15
N ALA A 410 25.59 19.09 -48.36
CA ALA A 410 26.77 19.87 -48.01
C ALA A 410 27.12 19.64 -46.54
N ALA A 411 27.25 18.37 -46.14
CA ALA A 411 27.87 18.04 -44.86
C ALA A 411 29.37 17.88 -45.08
N LYS A 412 30.17 18.91 -44.74
CA LYS A 412 31.63 18.81 -44.69
C LYS A 412 32.00 17.61 -43.79
N SER A 413 32.71 16.64 -44.35
CA SER A 413 33.19 15.47 -43.63
C SER A 413 34.30 15.88 -42.66
N GLU A 414 33.96 16.11 -41.39
CA GLU A 414 34.97 16.27 -40.33
C GLU A 414 35.86 15.01 -40.24
N PRO A 415 37.20 15.18 -40.12
CA PRO A 415 38.12 14.06 -39.94
C PRO A 415 37.79 13.26 -38.68
N ASN A 416 37.90 11.93 -38.77
CA ASN A 416 37.51 10.99 -37.70
C ASN A 416 38.20 11.27 -36.36
N MET A 417 39.46 11.73 -36.39
CA MET A 417 40.26 12.05 -35.19
C MET A 417 39.70 13.26 -34.43
N ALA A 418 39.36 14.35 -35.13
CA ALA A 418 38.80 15.55 -34.52
C ALA A 418 37.41 15.28 -33.90
N ARG A 419 36.63 14.40 -34.54
CA ARG A 419 35.33 13.96 -34.02
C ARG A 419 35.47 13.11 -32.76
N LEU A 420 36.47 12.24 -32.69
CA LEU A 420 36.77 11.43 -31.50
C LEU A 420 37.25 12.31 -30.35
N HIS A 421 38.14 13.27 -30.63
CA HIS A 421 38.67 14.19 -29.62
C HIS A 421 37.58 15.09 -29.04
N ARG A 422 36.73 15.68 -29.88
CA ARG A 422 35.58 16.48 -29.40
C ARG A 422 34.63 15.66 -28.54
N ARG A 423 34.36 14.40 -28.91
CA ARG A 423 33.51 13.49 -28.14
C ARG A 423 34.12 13.21 -26.77
N LEU A 424 35.36 12.74 -26.73
CA LEU A 424 36.08 12.48 -25.48
C LEU A 424 36.07 13.70 -24.54
N ILE A 425 36.31 14.90 -25.07
CA ILE A 425 36.23 16.13 -24.28
C ILE A 425 34.81 16.36 -23.77
N THR A 426 33.78 16.26 -24.61
CA THR A 426 32.39 16.44 -24.16
C THR A 426 31.95 15.42 -23.13
N THR A 427 32.37 14.15 -23.26
CA THR A 427 32.06 13.08 -22.31
C THR A 427 32.79 13.34 -20.98
N LEU A 428 34.07 13.75 -21.02
CA LEU A 428 34.85 14.12 -19.84
C LEU A 428 34.24 15.33 -19.10
N VAL A 429 33.85 16.37 -19.83
CA VAL A 429 33.17 17.55 -19.26
C VAL A 429 31.83 17.16 -18.64
N LEU A 430 31.05 16.29 -19.29
CA LEU A 430 29.80 15.79 -18.74
C LEU A 430 30.03 14.99 -17.44
N PHE A 431 31.06 14.13 -17.39
CA PHE A 431 31.45 13.40 -16.19
C PHE A 431 31.85 14.34 -15.04
N LEU A 432 32.67 15.35 -15.33
CA LEU A 432 33.07 16.37 -14.36
C LEU A 432 31.85 17.13 -13.82
N LEU A 433 30.92 17.49 -14.70
CA LEU A 433 29.71 18.23 -14.34
C LEU A 433 28.77 17.39 -13.47
N VAL A 434 28.63 16.09 -13.76
CA VAL A 434 27.85 15.15 -12.92
C VAL A 434 28.50 14.92 -11.55
N ALA A 435 29.83 14.82 -11.52
CA ALA A 435 30.57 14.64 -10.28
C ALA A 435 30.51 15.86 -9.35
N THR A 436 30.21 17.06 -9.88
CA THR A 436 30.35 18.33 -9.13
C THR A 436 29.04 19.08 -8.92
N CYS A 437 28.17 19.18 -9.93
CA CYS A 437 27.05 20.11 -9.91
C CYS A 437 25.70 19.51 -10.33
N ILE A 438 25.71 18.47 -11.15
CA ILE A 438 24.50 17.95 -11.80
C ILE A 438 24.20 16.51 -11.34
N PRO A 439 22.93 16.19 -11.01
CA PRO A 439 22.54 14.82 -10.67
C PRO A 439 22.74 13.89 -11.86
N TYR A 440 23.17 12.64 -11.63
CA TYR A 440 23.41 11.70 -12.72
C TYR A 440 22.16 11.42 -13.58
N GLN A 441 20.98 11.58 -12.98
CA GLN A 441 19.67 11.44 -13.62
C GLN A 441 19.54 12.40 -14.82
N PHE A 442 20.15 13.59 -14.77
CA PHE A 442 20.21 14.50 -15.92
C PHE A 442 21.04 13.91 -17.06
N ALA A 443 22.23 13.41 -16.75
CA ALA A 443 23.10 12.79 -17.75
C ALA A 443 22.44 11.55 -18.38
N PHE A 444 21.71 10.77 -17.58
CA PHE A 444 20.88 9.66 -18.06
C PHE A 444 19.82 10.13 -19.08
N VAL A 445 19.08 11.20 -18.78
CA VAL A 445 18.07 11.74 -19.70
C VAL A 445 18.70 12.27 -20.99
N VAL A 446 19.83 12.99 -20.90
CA VAL A 446 20.58 13.45 -22.08
C VAL A 446 21.06 12.27 -22.93
N ALA A 447 21.64 11.25 -22.29
CA ALA A 447 22.04 10.01 -22.94
C ALA A 447 20.87 9.33 -23.65
N PHE A 448 19.71 9.22 -22.99
CA PHE A 448 18.50 8.67 -23.57
C PHE A 448 18.05 9.43 -24.83
N LEU A 449 18.03 10.76 -24.80
CA LEU A 449 17.69 11.60 -25.96
C LEU A 449 18.69 11.45 -27.12
N VAL A 450 19.99 11.43 -26.82
CA VAL A 450 21.05 11.18 -27.81
C VAL A 450 20.91 9.79 -28.42
N HIS A 451 20.50 8.79 -27.62
CA HIS A 451 20.29 7.43 -28.08
C HIS A 451 19.10 7.31 -29.04
N ILE A 452 18.01 8.06 -28.82
CA ILE A 452 16.89 8.16 -29.78
C ILE A 452 17.39 8.66 -31.15
N VAL A 453 18.18 9.73 -31.16
CA VAL A 453 18.75 10.28 -32.41
C VAL A 453 19.71 9.28 -33.07
N THR A 454 20.46 8.53 -32.27
CA THR A 454 21.37 7.50 -32.79
C THR A 454 20.60 6.32 -33.40
N CYS A 455 19.51 5.89 -32.77
CA CYS A 455 18.60 4.86 -33.28
C CYS A 455 17.95 5.30 -34.61
N SER A 456 17.42 6.53 -34.69
CA SER A 456 16.75 7.02 -35.89
C SER A 456 17.73 7.13 -37.08
N ARG A 457 18.95 7.61 -36.85
CA ARG A 457 20.02 7.62 -37.86
C ARG A 457 20.42 6.22 -38.31
N ALA A 458 20.53 5.27 -37.38
CA ALA A 458 20.85 3.88 -37.71
C ALA A 458 19.75 3.24 -38.57
N MET A 459 18.47 3.52 -38.27
CA MET A 459 17.33 3.06 -39.07
C MET A 459 17.37 3.62 -40.50
N ILE A 460 17.58 4.94 -40.67
CA ILE A 460 17.69 5.56 -42.00
C ILE A 460 18.86 4.97 -42.79
N LYS A 461 19.99 4.70 -42.12
CA LYS A 461 21.16 4.10 -42.77
C LYS A 461 20.88 2.66 -43.21
N ALA A 462 20.19 1.88 -42.39
CA ALA A 462 19.78 0.52 -42.73
C ALA A 462 18.77 0.49 -43.88
N SER A 463 17.83 1.45 -43.93
CA SER A 463 16.82 1.54 -44.98
C SER A 463 17.38 1.98 -46.34
N LYS A 464 18.48 2.74 -46.36
CA LYS A 464 19.15 3.22 -47.58
C LYS A 464 20.23 2.28 -48.12
N ALA A 465 20.59 1.23 -47.38
CA ALA A 465 21.63 0.30 -47.80
C ALA A 465 21.11 -0.66 -48.89
N THR A 466 21.84 -0.73 -50.01
CA THR A 466 21.50 -1.57 -51.17
C THR A 466 22.25 -2.90 -51.20
N ASP A 467 23.49 -2.95 -50.69
CA ASP A 467 24.28 -4.18 -50.60
C ASP A 467 23.73 -5.09 -49.48
N PRO A 468 23.35 -6.35 -49.77
CA PRO A 468 22.70 -7.25 -48.81
C PRO A 468 23.55 -7.52 -47.56
N ILE A 469 24.87 -7.64 -47.70
CA ILE A 469 25.77 -7.94 -46.55
C ILE A 469 25.85 -6.71 -45.63
N ARG A 470 26.00 -5.53 -46.22
CA ARG A 470 26.00 -4.26 -45.47
C ARG A 470 24.64 -3.97 -44.86
N GLN A 471 23.57 -4.25 -45.59
CA GLN A 471 22.19 -4.06 -45.14
C GLN A 471 21.92 -4.91 -43.89
N GLN A 472 22.28 -6.20 -43.90
CA GLN A 472 22.13 -7.07 -42.74
C GLN A 472 22.90 -6.59 -41.51
N LYS A 473 24.14 -6.10 -41.72
CA LYS A 473 24.95 -5.51 -40.65
C LYS A 473 24.31 -4.25 -40.06
N TYR A 474 23.73 -3.38 -40.90
CA TYR A 474 23.07 -2.17 -40.43
C TYR A 474 21.75 -2.45 -39.70
N TRP A 475 20.96 -3.43 -40.16
CA TRP A 475 19.76 -3.88 -39.45
C TRP A 475 20.08 -4.51 -38.11
N SER A 476 21.11 -5.37 -38.04
CA SER A 476 21.56 -5.96 -36.76
C SER A 476 21.96 -4.87 -35.76
N ARG A 477 22.68 -3.84 -36.22
CA ARG A 477 23.02 -2.67 -35.39
C ARG A 477 21.78 -1.91 -34.93
N TYR A 478 20.83 -1.67 -35.82
CA TYR A 478 19.58 -0.97 -35.49
C TYR A 478 18.76 -1.73 -34.45
N HIS A 479 18.57 -3.04 -34.63
CA HIS A 479 17.83 -3.86 -33.68
C HIS A 479 18.48 -3.91 -32.29
N TYR A 480 19.82 -3.96 -32.24
CA TYR A 480 20.55 -3.86 -30.98
C TYR A 480 20.37 -2.50 -30.29
N LEU A 481 20.53 -1.41 -31.04
CA LEU A 481 20.29 -0.05 -30.55
C LEU A 481 18.87 0.11 -30.02
N GLN A 482 17.89 -0.44 -30.74
CA GLN A 482 16.48 -0.42 -30.36
C GLN A 482 16.21 -1.19 -29.07
N SER A 483 16.74 -2.41 -28.92
CA SER A 483 16.57 -3.19 -27.69
C SER A 483 17.12 -2.44 -26.47
N VAL A 484 18.24 -1.74 -26.63
CA VAL A 484 18.82 -0.96 -25.53
C VAL A 484 18.06 0.35 -25.30
N LEU A 485 17.47 0.95 -26.33
CA LEU A 485 16.56 2.09 -26.13
C LEU A 485 15.37 1.70 -25.26
N ILE A 486 14.81 0.51 -25.46
CA ILE A 486 13.70 -0.02 -24.66
C ILE A 486 14.17 -0.26 -23.21
N LEU A 487 15.40 -0.77 -23.02
CA LEU A 487 16.00 -0.94 -21.69
C LEU A 487 16.20 0.40 -20.96
N LEU A 488 16.67 1.43 -21.67
CA LEU A 488 16.80 2.77 -21.09
C LEU A 488 15.42 3.38 -20.79
N PHE A 489 14.41 3.08 -21.61
CA PHE A 489 13.05 3.55 -21.38
C PHE A 489 12.47 3.00 -20.07
N THR A 490 12.68 1.72 -19.76
CA THR A 490 12.18 1.13 -18.50
C THR A 490 12.83 1.71 -17.25
N LEU A 491 14.00 2.36 -17.38
CA LEU A 491 14.69 3.05 -16.29
C LEU A 491 14.27 4.52 -16.13
N LEU A 492 13.53 5.11 -17.08
CA LEU A 492 13.08 6.51 -16.98
C LEU A 492 12.21 6.79 -15.74
N PRO A 493 11.25 5.93 -15.35
CA PRO A 493 10.41 6.19 -14.18
C PRO A 493 11.20 6.31 -12.87
N LEU A 494 12.42 5.75 -12.80
CA LEU A 494 13.30 5.85 -11.63
C LEU A 494 14.13 7.15 -11.65
N ASN A 495 14.46 7.67 -12.84
CA ASN A 495 15.36 8.81 -12.99
C ASN A 495 14.62 10.15 -13.11
N VAL A 496 13.49 10.19 -13.82
CA VAL A 496 12.76 11.43 -14.13
C VAL A 496 12.15 12.10 -12.89
N PRO A 497 11.49 11.38 -11.95
CA PRO A 497 10.94 12.02 -10.75
C PRO A 497 12.01 12.68 -9.88
N VAL A 498 13.15 12.01 -9.69
CA VAL A 498 14.28 12.58 -8.94
C VAL A 498 14.83 13.82 -9.64
N LEU A 499 14.98 13.77 -10.96
CA LEU A 499 15.37 14.94 -11.75
C LEU A 499 14.36 16.10 -11.61
N MET A 500 13.06 15.82 -11.64
CA MET A 500 12.02 16.84 -11.46
C MET A 500 12.08 17.50 -10.09
N VAL A 501 12.29 16.71 -9.03
CA VAL A 501 12.50 17.25 -7.66
C VAL A 501 13.76 18.11 -7.62
N TRP A 502 14.85 17.68 -8.25
CA TRP A 502 16.07 18.48 -8.34
C TRP A 502 15.85 19.81 -9.09
N ILE A 503 15.16 19.80 -10.23
CA ILE A 503 14.83 21.03 -10.98
C ILE A 503 13.98 21.98 -10.13
N ARG A 504 12.96 21.45 -9.44
CA ARG A 504 12.13 22.24 -8.52
C ARG A 504 12.95 22.83 -7.38
N ASN A 505 13.88 22.07 -6.83
CA ASN A 505 14.70 22.56 -5.73
C ASN A 505 15.75 23.59 -6.19
N LEU A 506 16.25 23.47 -7.42
CA LEU A 506 17.12 24.48 -8.03
C LEU A 506 16.41 25.83 -8.18
N SER A 507 15.09 25.84 -8.39
CA SER A 507 14.30 27.08 -8.46
C SER A 507 14.00 27.71 -7.09
N VAL A 508 14.17 26.98 -5.98
CA VAL A 508 13.85 27.46 -4.62
C VAL A 508 15.12 27.68 -3.76
N HIS A 509 16.05 26.73 -3.74
CA HIS A 509 17.25 26.72 -2.89
C HIS A 509 18.49 26.25 -3.66
N TRP A 510 18.96 27.06 -4.61
CA TRP A 510 20.07 26.72 -5.50
C TRP A 510 21.43 26.47 -4.83
N PHE A 511 21.60 26.84 -3.55
CA PHE A 511 22.85 26.72 -2.80
C PHE A 511 22.94 25.49 -1.88
N VAL A 512 21.88 24.68 -1.73
CA VAL A 512 21.92 23.52 -0.82
C VAL A 512 22.57 22.33 -1.55
N PRO A 513 23.75 21.84 -1.13
CA PRO A 513 24.38 20.69 -1.74
C PRO A 513 23.56 19.42 -1.44
N PHE A 514 23.13 18.71 -2.47
CA PHE A 514 22.50 17.40 -2.33
C PHE A 514 23.57 16.33 -2.08
N SER A 515 23.58 15.74 -0.89
CA SER A 515 24.71 14.92 -0.42
C SER A 515 24.75 13.49 -0.99
N SER A 516 23.75 13.03 -1.74
CA SER A 516 23.59 11.59 -2.05
C SER A 516 23.51 11.20 -3.53
N ASP A 517 23.33 12.15 -4.46
CA ASP A 517 23.05 11.84 -5.88
C ASP A 517 24.26 11.98 -6.82
N HIS A 518 25.45 12.24 -6.29
CA HIS A 518 26.69 12.40 -7.08
C HIS A 518 27.49 11.10 -7.20
N SER A 519 26.81 9.96 -7.37
CA SER A 519 27.48 8.67 -7.59
C SER A 519 27.96 8.52 -9.03
N VAL A 520 29.22 8.91 -9.27
CA VAL A 520 29.89 8.73 -10.57
C VAL A 520 29.91 7.26 -11.00
N LEU A 521 30.03 6.33 -10.04
CA LEU A 521 30.04 4.89 -10.31
C LEU A 521 28.68 4.37 -10.79
N ALA A 522 27.57 4.96 -10.32
CA ALA A 522 26.23 4.58 -10.77
C ALA A 522 25.95 4.99 -12.22
N VAL A 523 26.57 6.09 -12.69
CA VAL A 523 26.34 6.63 -14.04
C VAL A 523 27.36 6.17 -15.08
N ALA A 524 28.56 5.79 -14.64
CA ALA A 524 29.67 5.42 -15.51
C ALA A 524 29.30 4.34 -16.54
N PRO A 525 28.59 3.23 -16.19
CA PRO A 525 28.21 2.22 -17.18
C PRO A 525 27.34 2.79 -18.30
N PHE A 526 26.40 3.67 -17.99
CA PHE A 526 25.51 4.29 -18.97
C PHE A 526 26.24 5.27 -19.88
N MET A 527 27.09 6.13 -19.32
CA MET A 527 27.85 7.10 -20.10
C MET A 527 28.92 6.44 -20.98
N ILE A 528 29.64 5.45 -20.45
CA ILE A 528 30.59 4.63 -21.23
C ILE A 528 29.82 3.91 -22.35
N TYR A 529 28.66 3.35 -22.04
CA TYR A 529 27.85 2.65 -23.02
C TYR A 529 27.37 3.59 -24.14
N VAL A 530 26.85 4.77 -23.83
CA VAL A 530 26.40 5.75 -24.84
C VAL A 530 27.57 6.22 -25.70
N GLU A 531 28.75 6.41 -25.11
CA GLU A 531 29.98 6.73 -25.84
C GLU A 531 30.37 5.59 -26.80
N MET A 532 30.36 4.34 -26.32
CA MET A 532 30.64 3.17 -27.16
C MET A 532 29.64 3.03 -28.32
N MET A 533 28.36 3.36 -28.09
CA MET A 533 27.28 3.22 -29.08
C MET A 533 27.24 4.36 -30.10
N THR A 534 27.68 5.56 -29.73
CA THR A 534 27.95 6.62 -30.72
C THR A 534 29.18 6.30 -31.57
N GLY A 535 30.08 5.44 -31.06
CA GLY A 535 31.00 4.68 -31.88
C GLY A 535 30.25 3.78 -32.87
N SER A 536 30.72 3.69 -34.11
CA SER A 536 30.08 2.84 -35.14
C SER A 536 30.27 1.33 -34.89
N ARG A 537 30.56 0.92 -33.66
CA ARG A 537 30.80 -0.45 -33.22
C ARG A 537 29.58 -1.01 -32.48
N MET A 538 29.43 -2.32 -32.52
CA MET A 538 28.43 -3.11 -31.78
C MET A 538 29.19 -4.00 -30.80
N LEU A 539 28.52 -4.64 -29.84
CA LEU A 539 29.13 -5.65 -28.97
C LEU A 539 29.94 -6.66 -29.82
N PRO A 540 31.22 -6.90 -29.51
CA PRO A 540 31.97 -7.96 -30.16
C PRO A 540 31.34 -9.31 -29.79
N ARG A 541 31.33 -10.24 -30.73
CA ARG A 541 30.89 -11.62 -30.46
C ARG A 541 31.92 -12.26 -29.53
N SER A 542 31.45 -13.05 -28.57
CA SER A 542 32.32 -14.06 -27.97
C SER A 542 32.65 -15.05 -29.08
N GLN A 543 33.92 -15.10 -29.49
CA GLN A 543 34.41 -16.22 -30.29
C GLN A 543 34.41 -17.43 -29.34
N ASP A 544 33.76 -18.52 -29.75
CA ASP A 544 33.95 -19.82 -29.10
C ASP A 544 35.42 -20.26 -29.26
#